data_AF-A0A0R2L388-F1
#
_entry.id   AF-A0A0R2L388-F1
#
_cell.length_a   1.000
_cell.length_b   1.000
_cell.length_c   1.000
_cell.angle_alpha   90.00
_cell.angle_beta   90.00
_cell.angle_gamma   90.00
#
_symmetry.space_group_name_H-M   'P 1'
#
loop_
_entity.id
_entity.type
_entity.pdbx_description
1 polymer ?
#
loop_
_entity_poly.entity_id
_entity_poly.type
_entity_poly.pdbx_seq_one_letter_code
_entity_poly.pdbx_strand_id
1 'polypeptide(L)'
;MQSMANRSVEYYMGLSYQVIIKSVEEAGSQRYFTLSIPELTGLAVAADSISAGIKELADAKKRWFQTNLQLNRPIPEPQADPDDTPRAM
;
A
#
# COMPACT_ATOMS: atom_id res chain seq x y z
N MET A 1 11.44 5.28 30.79
CA MET A 1 10.09 5.04 30.26
C MET A 1 10.26 4.45 28.86
N GLN A 2 10.11 3.14 28.71
CA GLN A 2 10.17 2.51 27.38
C GLN A 2 8.75 2.35 26.83
N SER A 3 8.63 2.45 25.50
CA SER A 3 7.64 1.76 24.66
C SER A 3 6.27 2.41 24.45
N MET A 4 6.13 3.21 23.41
CA MET A 4 5.27 2.91 22.25
C MET A 4 5.83 3.71 21.07
N ALA A 5 6.36 3.05 20.05
CA ALA A 5 6.82 3.73 18.84
C ALA A 5 5.63 4.50 18.25
N ASN A 6 5.69 5.83 18.31
CA ASN A 6 4.69 6.71 17.71
C ASN A 6 4.89 6.62 16.18
N ARG A 7 4.37 5.56 15.56
CA ARG A 7 4.56 5.29 14.14
C ARG A 7 3.79 6.34 13.34
N SER A 8 4.51 7.33 12.82
CA SER A 8 3.95 8.41 11.98
C SER A 8 3.54 7.91 10.59
N VAL A 9 2.77 8.73 9.87
CA VAL A 9 2.43 8.45 8.47
C VAL A 9 3.70 8.30 7.62
N GLU A 10 4.72 9.13 7.85
CA GLU A 10 6.00 9.03 7.14
C GLU A 10 6.70 7.68 7.35
N TYR A 11 6.60 7.08 8.54
CA TYR A 11 7.19 5.77 8.81
C TYR A 11 6.59 4.70 7.89
N TYR A 12 5.27 4.57 7.86
CA TYR A 12 4.61 3.58 7.00
C TYR A 12 4.73 3.91 5.51
N MET A 13 4.79 5.20 5.14
CA MET A 13 5.03 5.60 3.75
C MET A 13 6.42 5.18 3.27
N GLY A 14 7.41 5.09 4.16
CA GLY A 14 8.76 4.62 3.86
C GLY A 14 8.91 3.10 3.77
N LEU A 15 7.90 2.33 4.16
CA LEU A 15 7.94 0.86 4.06
C LEU A 15 7.61 0.39 2.63
N SER A 16 8.32 -0.65 2.21
CA SER A 16 8.20 -1.29 0.89
C SER A 16 7.00 -2.25 0.82
N TYR A 17 5.79 -1.68 0.74
CA TYR A 17 4.58 -2.48 0.53
C TYR A 17 4.50 -3.04 -0.88
N GLN A 18 4.13 -4.32 -0.98
CA GLN A 18 3.90 -4.95 -2.27
C GLN A 18 2.63 -4.38 -2.92
N VAL A 19 2.74 -3.94 -4.18
CA VAL A 19 1.61 -3.47 -4.98
C VAL A 19 1.23 -4.55 -5.97
N ILE A 20 -0.01 -5.05 -5.87
CA ILE A 20 -0.58 -5.94 -6.87
C ILE A 20 -1.33 -5.11 -7.90
N ILE A 21 -0.95 -5.26 -9.16
CA ILE A 21 -1.59 -4.61 -10.31
C ILE A 21 -2.31 -5.68 -11.12
N LYS A 22 -3.61 -5.49 -11.36
CA LYS A 22 -4.41 -6.36 -12.22
C LYS A 22 -5.02 -5.55 -13.34
N SER A 23 -4.91 -6.01 -14.58
CA SER A 23 -5.70 -5.45 -15.67
C SER A 23 -7.09 -6.07 -15.71
N VAL A 24 -8.09 -5.24 -15.88
CA VAL A 24 -9.48 -5.63 -16.07
C VAL A 24 -9.91 -5.18 -17.47
N GLU A 25 -10.52 -6.10 -18.20
CA GLU A 25 -11.11 -5.83 -19.51
C GLU A 25 -12.62 -5.87 -19.35
N GLU A 26 -13.29 -4.76 -19.68
CA GLU A 26 -14.75 -4.68 -19.73
C GLU A 26 -15.27 -4.93 -21.14
N ALA A 27 -16.54 -5.37 -21.20
CA ALA A 27 -17.23 -5.56 -22.47
C ALA A 27 -17.20 -4.26 -23.29
N GLY A 28 -16.70 -4.35 -24.54
CA GLY A 28 -16.59 -3.19 -25.42
C GLY A 28 -15.19 -2.55 -25.50
N SER A 29 -14.14 -3.31 -25.19
CA SER A 29 -12.73 -2.91 -25.35
C SER A 29 -12.24 -1.80 -24.40
N GLN A 30 -12.96 -1.55 -23.30
CA GLN A 30 -12.45 -0.70 -22.24
C GLN A 30 -11.53 -1.53 -21.33
N ARG A 31 -10.31 -1.04 -21.10
CA ARG A 31 -9.35 -1.67 -20.19
C ARG A 31 -8.97 -0.67 -19.12
N TYR A 32 -9.04 -1.11 -17.88
CA TYR A 32 -8.52 -0.37 -16.74
C TYR A 32 -7.63 -1.27 -15.89
N PHE A 33 -6.92 -0.66 -14.95
CA PHE A 33 -6.04 -1.33 -14.01
C PHE A 33 -6.56 -1.13 -12.61
N THR A 34 -6.57 -2.19 -11.82
CA THR A 34 -6.77 -2.11 -10.38
C THR A 34 -5.44 -2.30 -9.69
N LEU A 35 -5.13 -1.42 -8.74
CA LEU A 35 -3.94 -1.49 -7.91
C LEU A 35 -4.37 -1.62 -6.46
N SER A 36 -3.75 -2.54 -5.74
CA SER A 36 -4.07 -2.83 -4.35
C SER A 36 -2.83 -3.26 -3.58
N ILE A 37 -2.87 -3.10 -2.27
CA ILE A 37 -1.82 -3.58 -1.35
C ILE A 37 -2.48 -4.63 -0.43
N PRO A 38 -2.10 -5.92 -0.52
CA PRO A 38 -2.76 -7.01 0.20
C PRO A 38 -2.90 -6.77 1.70
N GLU A 39 -1.85 -6.22 2.32
CA GLU A 39 -1.78 -5.93 3.74
C GLU A 39 -2.74 -4.80 4.12
N LEU A 40 -2.94 -3.82 3.24
CA LEU A 40 -3.82 -2.67 3.48
C LEU A 40 -5.23 -2.99 3.00
N THR A 41 -5.89 -3.91 3.70
CA THR A 41 -7.24 -4.36 3.34
C THR A 41 -8.20 -3.18 3.20
N GLY A 42 -8.93 -3.16 2.07
CA GLY A 42 -9.84 -2.07 1.72
C GLY A 42 -9.19 -0.90 0.98
N LEU A 43 -7.87 -0.90 0.79
CA LEU A 43 -7.17 0.05 -0.08
C LEU A 43 -7.03 -0.55 -1.49
N ALA A 44 -7.80 0.00 -2.42
CA ALA A 44 -7.65 -0.26 -3.85
C ALA A 44 -7.95 1.00 -4.65
N VAL A 45 -7.29 1.15 -5.79
CA VAL A 45 -7.54 2.22 -6.76
C VAL A 45 -7.76 1.60 -8.14
N ALA A 46 -8.57 2.25 -8.97
CA ALA A 46 -8.81 1.87 -10.35
C ALA A 46 -8.44 3.02 -11.26
N ALA A 47 -7.64 2.77 -12.29
CA ALA A 47 -7.17 3.80 -13.21
C ALA A 47 -6.99 3.26 -14.63
N ASP A 48 -7.12 4.14 -15.62
CA ASP A 48 -6.96 3.77 -17.04
C ASP A 48 -5.50 3.44 -17.42
N SER A 49 -4.54 3.80 -16.55
CA SER A 49 -3.12 3.50 -16.75
C SER A 49 -2.42 3.19 -15.43
N ILE A 50 -1.37 2.36 -15.52
CA ILE A 50 -0.55 2.00 -14.37
C ILE A 50 0.07 3.25 -13.72
N SER A 51 0.56 4.20 -14.52
CA SER A 51 1.21 5.42 -14.00
C SER A 51 0.24 6.31 -13.23
N ALA A 52 -0.99 6.48 -13.72
CA ALA A 52 -2.05 7.18 -12.99
C ALA A 52 -2.42 6.43 -11.71
N GLY A 53 -2.60 5.11 -11.80
CA GLY A 53 -2.92 4.27 -10.66
C GLY A 53 -1.87 4.30 -9.56
N ILE A 54 -0.57 4.34 -9.89
CA ILE A 54 0.50 4.44 -8.89
C ILE A 54 0.46 5.78 -8.15
N LYS A 55 0.21 6.88 -8.86
CA LYS A 55 0.05 8.21 -8.23
C LYS A 55 -1.14 8.23 -7.29
N GLU A 56 -2.28 7.73 -7.76
CA GLU A 56 -3.51 7.68 -6.98
C GLU A 56 -3.37 6.75 -5.76
N LEU A 57 -2.72 5.60 -5.94
CA LEU A 57 -2.44 4.67 -4.85
C LEU A 57 -1.57 5.30 -3.77
N ALA A 58 -0.56 6.11 -4.14
CA ALA A 58 0.29 6.78 -3.17
C ALA A 58 -0.50 7.78 -2.29
N ASP A 59 -1.40 8.57 -2.92
CA ASP A 59 -2.28 9.49 -2.20
C ASP A 59 -3.29 8.75 -1.33
N ALA A 60 -3.91 7.70 -1.87
CA ALA A 60 -4.86 6.86 -1.15
C ALA A 60 -4.21 6.15 0.04
N LYS A 61 -2.98 5.61 -0.13
CA LYS A 61 -2.17 4.99 0.91
C LYS A 61 -1.90 5.97 2.06
N LYS A 62 -1.51 7.21 1.75
CA LYS A 62 -1.29 8.26 2.75
C LYS A 62 -2.56 8.54 3.56
N ARG A 63 -3.71 8.72 2.90
CA ARG A 63 -5.00 8.96 3.56
C ARG A 63 -5.44 7.76 4.41
N TRP A 64 -5.21 6.55 3.93
CA TRP A 64 -5.52 5.31 4.65
C TRP A 64 -4.71 5.22 5.95
N PHE A 65 -3.40 5.51 5.92
CA PHE A 65 -2.59 5.56 7.14
C PHE A 65 -3.04 6.66 8.11
N GLN A 66 -3.27 7.87 7.61
CA GLN A 66 -3.78 8.98 8.42
C GLN A 66 -5.07 8.60 9.14
N THR A 67 -6.01 7.99 8.43
CA THR A 67 -7.31 7.58 8.98
C THR A 67 -7.15 6.48 10.03
N ASN A 68 -6.35 5.44 9.75
CA ASN A 68 -6.16 4.36 10.71
C ASN A 68 -5.42 4.82 11.97
N LEU A 69 -4.42 5.71 11.84
CA LEU A 69 -3.75 6.33 12.98
C LEU A 69 -4.71 7.18 13.82
N GLN A 70 -5.54 8.03 13.19
CA GLN A 70 -6.54 8.85 13.90
C GLN A 70 -7.58 8.00 14.63
N LEU A 71 -7.98 6.87 14.03
CA LEU A 71 -8.92 5.93 14.62
C LEU A 71 -8.26 4.92 15.57
N ASN A 72 -6.96 5.08 15.84
CA ASN A 72 -6.17 4.19 16.69
C ASN A 72 -6.25 2.70 16.27
N ARG A 73 -6.42 2.46 14.96
CA ARG A 73 -6.48 1.13 14.33
C ARG A 73 -5.06 0.64 14.01
N PRO A 74 -4.79 -0.67 14.21
CA PRO A 74 -3.50 -1.23 13.86
C PRO A 74 -3.27 -1.17 12.35
N ILE A 75 -2.06 -0.76 11.96
CA ILE A 75 -1.61 -0.75 10.57
C ILE A 75 -0.62 -1.91 10.41
N PRO A 76 -0.88 -2.87 9.50
CA PRO A 76 0.06 -3.95 9.23
C PRO A 76 1.29 -3.41 8.50
N GLU A 77 2.47 -3.84 8.93
CA GLU A 77 3.73 -3.65 8.19
C GLU A 77 3.78 -4.60 6.99
N PRO A 78 4.53 -4.30 5.93
CA PRO A 78 4.67 -5.22 4.82
C PRO A 78 5.35 -6.51 5.29
N GLN A 79 5.01 -7.63 4.67
CA GLN A 79 5.74 -8.87 4.97
C GLN A 79 7.20 -8.67 4.56
N ALA A 80 8.13 -8.93 5.49
CA ALA A 80 9.56 -8.88 5.18
C ALA A 80 9.83 -9.81 4.00
N ASP A 81 10.44 -9.27 2.95
CA ASP A 81 10.89 -10.08 1.83
C ASP A 81 11.90 -11.10 2.39
N PRO A 82 11.71 -12.41 2.19
CA PRO A 82 12.67 -13.40 2.70
C PRO A 82 14.08 -13.20 2.13
N ASP A 83 14.21 -12.51 0.99
CA ASP A 83 15.49 -12.12 0.37
C ASP A 83 16.14 -10.88 1.02
N ASP A 84 15.40 -10.11 1.83
CA ASP A 84 15.92 -9.02 2.68
C ASP A 84 16.50 -9.55 4.00
N THR A 85 16.75 -10.86 4.09
CA THR A 85 17.65 -11.37 5.12
C THR A 85 19.07 -10.93 4.74
N PRO A 86 19.82 -10.20 5.60
CA PRO A 86 21.22 -9.94 5.34
C PRO A 86 21.90 -11.31 5.19
N ARG A 87 22.26 -11.64 3.96
CA ARG A 87 23.00 -12.85 3.62
C ARG A 87 24.26 -12.81 4.47
N ALA A 88 24.29 -13.64 5.52
CA ALA A 88 25.43 -13.71 6.42
C ALA A 88 26.67 -13.98 5.55
N MET A 89 27.58 -13.01 5.53
CA MET A 89 28.88 -13.11 4.86
C MET A 89 29.81 -14.02 5.67
#